data_AF-A0A920N9Z2-F1
#
_entry.id   AF-A0A920N9Z2-F1
#
_cell.length_a   1.000
_cell.length_b   1.000
_cell.length_c   1.000
_cell.angle_alpha   90.00
_cell.angle_beta   90.00
_cell.angle_gamma   90.00
#
_symmetry.space_group_name_H-M   'P 1'
#
loop_
_entity.id
_entity.type
_entity.pdbx_description
1 polymer ?
#
loop_
_entity_poly.entity_id
_entity_poly.type
_entity_poly.pdbx_seq_one_letter_code
_entity_poly.pdbx_strand_id
1 'polypeptide(L)'
;MVRELDEMGVRIMISPWTLIEDDSENFIPMRDRGLFTRSVNGKKDTVSFRQKDVHQYDPTNPEGPQNISGKSGKKNYFDLGIKHFG
;
A
#
# COMPACT_ATOMS: atom_id res chain seq x y z
N MET A 1 13.01 18.65 -5.30
CA MET A 1 11.56 18.39 -5.46
C MET A 1 10.75 18.62 -4.18
N VAL A 2 10.64 17.67 -3.22
CA VAL A 2 9.73 17.86 -2.05
C VAL A 2 10.04 19.14 -1.26
N ARG A 3 11.32 19.35 -0.91
CA ARG A 3 11.76 20.54 -0.18
C ARG A 3 11.47 21.85 -0.94
N GLU A 4 11.78 21.89 -2.23
CA GLU A 4 11.56 23.09 -3.07
C GLU A 4 10.08 23.46 -3.14
N LEU A 5 9.19 22.48 -3.30
CA LEU A 5 7.75 22.71 -3.33
C LEU A 5 7.25 23.20 -1.96
N ASP A 6 7.81 22.67 -0.87
CA ASP A 6 7.50 23.12 0.50
C ASP A 6 7.90 24.58 0.73
N GLU A 7 9.09 24.98 0.28
CA GLU A 7 9.60 26.35 0.32
C GLU A 7 8.73 27.33 -0.48
N MET A 8 8.06 26.85 -1.53
CA MET A 8 7.08 27.61 -2.32
C MET A 8 5.67 27.64 -1.70
N GLY A 9 5.47 26.97 -0.56
CA GLY A 9 4.15 26.86 0.10
C GLY A 9 3.21 25.82 -0.53
N VAL A 10 3.71 24.96 -1.42
CA VAL A 10 2.94 23.90 -2.10
C VAL A 10 3.10 22.59 -1.35
N ARG A 11 1.97 21.97 -0.96
CA ARG A 11 1.97 20.66 -0.28
C ARG A 11 1.71 19.54 -1.27
N ILE A 12 2.54 18.50 -1.21
CA ILE A 12 2.38 17.30 -2.03
C ILE A 12 1.43 16.33 -1.31
N MET A 13 0.50 15.79 -2.09
CA MET A 13 -0.38 14.68 -1.71
C MET A 13 -0.16 13.52 -2.67
N ILE A 14 -0.27 12.30 -2.15
CA ILE A 14 -0.25 11.08 -2.97
C ILE A 14 -1.50 10.24 -2.70
N SER A 15 -1.85 9.37 -3.64
CA SER A 15 -2.92 8.39 -3.49
C SER A 15 -2.34 6.99 -3.71
N PRO A 16 -1.86 6.33 -2.64
CA PRO A 16 -1.32 4.99 -2.73
C PRO A 16 -2.46 3.97 -2.91
N TRP A 17 -2.25 3.00 -3.79
CA TRP A 17 -3.19 1.89 -3.94
C TRP A 17 -2.90 0.81 -2.91
N THR A 18 -3.94 0.13 -2.45
CA THR A 18 -3.85 -1.02 -1.53
C THR A 18 -3.79 -2.36 -2.26
N LEU A 19 -3.61 -2.32 -3.59
CA LEU A 19 -3.45 -3.48 -4.46
C LEU A 19 -1.97 -3.82 -4.63
N ILE A 20 -1.64 -5.11 -4.52
CA ILE A 20 -0.28 -5.64 -4.58
C ILE A 20 -0.18 -6.67 -5.70
N GLU A 21 0.76 -6.43 -6.61
CA GLU A 21 1.13 -7.36 -7.69
C GLU A 21 2.12 -8.41 -7.15
N ASP A 22 2.13 -9.60 -7.78
CA ASP A 22 2.99 -10.72 -7.38
C ASP A 22 4.50 -10.41 -7.45
N ASP A 23 4.89 -9.47 -8.30
CA ASP A 23 6.28 -9.01 -8.48
C ASP A 23 6.69 -7.91 -7.49
N SER A 24 5.77 -7.45 -6.64
CA SER A 24 6.08 -6.48 -5.60
C SER A 24 6.99 -7.08 -4.53
N GLU A 25 7.98 -6.31 -4.07
CA GLU A 25 8.79 -6.65 -2.91
C GLU A 25 7.96 -6.91 -1.64
N ASN A 26 6.73 -6.39 -1.60
CA ASN A 26 5.80 -6.56 -0.48
C ASN A 26 4.97 -7.84 -0.59
N PHE A 27 4.90 -8.50 -1.75
CA PHE A 27 3.99 -9.61 -1.97
C PHE A 27 4.28 -10.82 -1.08
N ILE A 28 5.49 -11.37 -1.17
CA ILE A 28 5.92 -12.54 -0.39
C ILE A 28 5.75 -12.32 1.13
N PRO A 29 6.28 -11.25 1.75
CA PRO A 29 6.14 -11.06 3.20
C PRO A 29 4.69 -10.86 3.64
N MET A 30 3.82 -10.30 2.79
CA MET A 30 2.40 -10.15 3.10
C MET A 30 1.61 -11.44 2.94
N ARG A 31 1.90 -12.21 1.90
CA ARG A 31 1.29 -13.53 1.66
C ARG A 31 1.58 -14.46 2.82
N ASP A 32 2.85 -14.56 3.23
CA ASP A 32 3.30 -15.49 4.26
C ASP A 32 2.73 -15.13 5.65
N ARG A 33 2.32 -13.88 5.85
CA ARG A 33 1.65 -13.38 7.06
C ARG A 33 0.12 -13.33 6.96
N GLY A 34 -0.45 -13.73 5.82
CA GLY A 34 -1.91 -13.73 5.62
C GLY A 34 -2.53 -12.34 5.65
N LEU A 35 -1.86 -11.33 5.10
CA LEU A 35 -2.30 -9.91 5.13
C LEU A 35 -3.18 -9.49 3.94
N PHE A 36 -3.64 -10.45 3.13
CA PHE A 36 -4.55 -10.18 2.01
C PHE A 36 -5.98 -10.60 2.36
N THR A 37 -6.95 -9.91 1.78
CA THR A 37 -8.36 -10.30 1.88
C THR A 37 -8.56 -11.67 1.26
N ARG A 38 -9.49 -12.45 1.82
CA ARG A 38 -9.83 -13.79 1.31
C ARG A 38 -11.32 -13.94 1.08
N SER A 39 -11.67 -14.69 0.04
CA SER A 39 -13.02 -15.13 -0.22
C SER A 39 -13.44 -16.20 0.78
N VAL A 40 -14.67 -16.13 1.26
CA VAL A 40 -15.23 -17.08 2.24
C VAL A 40 -15.18 -18.53 1.73
N ASN A 41 -15.30 -18.71 0.41
CA ASN A 41 -15.29 -20.02 -0.24
C ASN A 41 -13.93 -20.41 -0.84
N GLY A 42 -12.89 -19.58 -0.67
CA GLY A 42 -11.54 -19.82 -1.19
C GLY A 42 -11.42 -19.88 -2.72
N LYS A 43 -12.44 -19.41 -3.47
CA LYS A 43 -12.46 -19.53 -4.93
C LYS A 43 -11.75 -18.38 -5.65
N LYS A 44 -11.74 -17.18 -5.08
CA LYS A 44 -11.13 -16.01 -5.71
C LYS A 44 -10.74 -14.96 -4.68
N ASP A 45 -9.45 -14.85 -4.43
CA ASP A 45 -8.86 -13.90 -3.48
C ASP A 45 -8.19 -12.71 -4.17
N THR A 46 -8.31 -12.63 -5.50
CA THR A 46 -7.69 -11.61 -6.35
C THR A 46 -8.73 -10.69 -6.99
N VAL A 47 -8.30 -9.46 -7.26
CA VAL A 47 -9.05 -8.45 -8.00
C VAL A 47 -8.43 -8.32 -9.39
N SER A 48 -9.24 -8.22 -10.44
CA SER A 48 -8.72 -7.95 -11.77
C SER A 48 -8.47 -6.44 -11.91
N PHE A 49 -7.21 -6.07 -12.15
CA PHE A 49 -6.80 -4.69 -12.34
C PHE A 49 -5.72 -4.61 -13.43
N ARG A 50 -5.89 -3.70 -14.39
CA ARG A 50 -4.97 -3.54 -15.53
C ARG A 50 -4.61 -4.85 -16.24
N GLN A 51 -5.62 -5.70 -16.45
CA GLN A 51 -5.48 -7.03 -17.09
C GLN A 51 -4.58 -8.02 -16.32
N LYS A 52 -4.26 -7.73 -15.05
CA LYS A 52 -3.59 -8.62 -14.12
C LYS A 52 -4.52 -8.99 -12.97
N ASP A 53 -4.28 -10.14 -12.37
CA ASP A 53 -4.83 -10.46 -11.06
C ASP A 53 -3.90 -9.87 -9.99
N VAL A 54 -4.47 -9.10 -9.07
CA VAL A 54 -3.74 -8.42 -8.00
C VAL A 54 -4.39 -8.67 -6.65
N HIS A 55 -3.62 -8.56 -5.60
CA HIS A 55 -4.04 -8.88 -4.23
C HIS A 55 -4.44 -7.63 -3.46
N GLN A 56 -5.63 -7.67 -2.86
CA GLN A 56 -6.11 -6.60 -2.00
C GLN A 56 -5.57 -6.79 -0.58
N TYR A 57 -4.86 -5.78 -0.07
CA TYR A 57 -4.47 -5.72 1.34
C TYR A 57 -5.70 -5.66 2.24
N ASP A 58 -5.66 -6.40 3.37
CA ASP A 58 -6.70 -6.39 4.40
C ASP A 58 -6.38 -5.37 5.51
N PRO A 59 -7.06 -4.20 5.55
CA PRO A 59 -6.84 -3.20 6.59
C PRO A 59 -7.49 -3.56 7.94
N THR A 60 -8.34 -4.59 7.99
CA THR A 60 -8.98 -5.04 9.23
C THR A 60 -8.11 -5.99 10.04
N ASN A 61 -7.08 -6.56 9.41
CA ASN A 61 -6.09 -7.38 10.08
C ASN A 61 -5.25 -6.50 11.03
N PRO A 62 -5.19 -6.82 12.36
CA PRO A 62 -4.46 -6.01 13.33
C PRO A 62 -2.94 -5.95 13.08
N GLU A 63 -2.36 -6.90 12.35
CA GLU A 63 -0.95 -6.85 11.92
C GLU A 63 -0.73 -5.98 10.68
N GLY A 64 -1.80 -5.69 9.95
CA GLY A 64 -1.76 -4.95 8.69
C GLY A 64 -1.09 -3.57 8.79
N PRO A 65 -1.42 -2.72 9.79
CA PRO A 65 -0.82 -1.39 9.95
C PRO A 65 0.71 -1.39 10.06
N GLN A 66 1.34 -2.51 10.41
CA GLN A 66 2.79 -2.62 10.55
C GLN A 66 3.53 -2.85 9.23
N ASN A 67 2.83 -2.96 8.10
CA ASN A 67 3.43 -3.26 6.79
C ASN A 67 3.31 -2.06 5.85
N ILE A 68 2.40 -2.09 4.87
CA ILE A 68 2.37 -1.14 3.75
C ILE A 68 1.98 0.28 4.19
N SER A 69 0.90 0.43 4.94
CA SER A 69 0.42 1.76 5.37
C SER A 69 1.36 2.40 6.40
N GLY A 70 1.91 1.60 7.31
CA GLY A 70 2.81 2.09 8.36
C GLY A 70 4.26 2.22 7.93
N LYS A 71 4.95 1.12 7.56
CA LYS A 71 6.40 1.14 7.31
C LYS A 71 6.75 1.74 5.96
N SER A 72 6.15 1.25 4.88
CA SER A 72 6.43 1.75 3.53
C SER A 72 5.89 3.17 3.37
N GLY A 73 4.66 3.43 3.86
CA GLY A 73 4.07 4.77 3.88
C GLY A 73 4.94 5.80 4.61
N LYS A 74 5.43 5.45 5.80
CA LYS A 74 6.30 6.34 6.58
C LYS A 74 7.65 6.57 5.89
N LYS A 75 8.36 5.50 5.55
CA LYS A 75 9.72 5.58 4.99
C LYS A 75 9.74 6.26 3.62
N ASN A 76 8.80 5.91 2.75
CA ASN A 76 8.84 6.34 1.34
C ASN A 76 8.16 7.69 1.11
N TYR A 77 7.35 8.18 2.06
CA TYR A 77 6.58 9.42 1.87
C TYR A 77 6.68 10.35 3.08
N PHE A 78 6.24 9.90 4.26
CA PHE A 78 6.13 10.76 5.43
C PHE A 78 7.48 11.35 5.86
N ASP A 79 8.50 10.49 5.95
CA ASP A 79 9.87 10.86 6.33
C ASP A 79 10.54 11.75 5.26
N LEU A 80 10.03 11.71 4.02
CA LEU A 80 10.47 12.58 2.93
C LEU A 80 9.71 13.92 2.86
N GLY A 81 8.73 14.15 3.74
CA GLY A 81 7.94 15.38 3.80
C GLY A 81 6.59 15.32 3.07
N ILE A 82 6.24 14.18 2.46
CA ILE A 82 4.92 13.97 1.85
C ILE A 82 3.97 13.48 2.94
N LYS A 83 3.22 14.40 3.53
CA LYS A 83 2.40 14.16 4.73
C LYS A 83 0.90 14.06 4.46
N HIS A 84 0.48 14.24 3.21
CA HIS A 84 -0.92 14.22 2.82
C HIS A 84 -1.18 12.98 1.95
N PHE A 85 -2.22 12.23 2.31
CA PHE A 85 -2.63 11.00 1.63
C PHE A 85 -4.13 11.12 1.32
N GLY A 86 -4.49 10.79 0.07
CA GLY A 86 -5.87 10.73 -0.41
C GLY A 86 -6.40 9.32 -0.50
#